data_AF-A0A9D9LS67-F1
#
_entry.id   AF-A0A9D9LS67-F1
#
_cell.length_a   1.000
_cell.length_b   1.000
_cell.length_c   1.000
_cell.angle_alpha   90.00
_cell.angle_beta   90.00
_cell.angle_gamma   90.00
#
_symmetry.space_group_name_H-M   'P 1'
#
loop_
_entity.id
_entity.type
_entity.pdbx_description
1 polymer ?
#
loop_
_entity_poly.entity_id
_entity_poly.type
_entity_poly.pdbx_seq_one_letter_code
_entity_poly.pdbx_strand_id
1 'polypeptide(L)'
;MLALKELYDGETRKNLAKLIRRVEYDIEREKNLENLWNFIEENQIFPDYLLGFIEEICVYKESVLKILEKSAREKGFTDFSNAINEALK
;
A
#
# COMPACT_ATOMS: atom_id res chain seq x y z
N MET A 1 -14.49 3.59 -18.38
CA MET A 1 -14.03 3.41 -16.99
C MET A 1 -12.53 3.16 -17.09
N LEU A 2 -11.71 4.21 -16.94
CA LEU A 2 -10.25 4.07 -16.95
C LEU A 2 -9.91 3.26 -15.69
N ALA A 3 -9.38 2.05 -15.89
CA ALA A 3 -9.02 1.20 -14.77
C ALA A 3 -7.89 1.89 -14.00
N LEU A 4 -8.01 1.98 -12.67
CA LEU A 4 -7.01 2.60 -11.80
C LEU A 4 -5.58 2.16 -12.15
N LYS A 5 -5.42 0.91 -12.63
CA LYS A 5 -4.18 0.35 -13.16
C LYS A 5 -3.42 1.22 -14.16
N GLU A 6 -4.07 2.07 -14.96
CA GLU A 6 -3.39 2.90 -15.99
C GLU A 6 -2.86 4.23 -15.48
N LEU A 7 -3.11 4.61 -14.22
CA LEU A 7 -2.65 5.87 -13.64
C LEU A 7 -1.14 5.94 -13.43
N TYR A 8 -0.49 4.79 -13.21
CA TYR A 8 0.94 4.69 -12.96
C TYR A 8 1.61 3.83 -14.02
N ASP A 9 2.88 4.12 -14.32
CA ASP A 9 3.65 3.33 -15.27
C ASP A 9 3.95 1.91 -14.76
N GLY A 10 4.48 1.07 -15.64
CA GLY A 10 4.80 -0.31 -15.32
C GLY A 10 5.89 -0.47 -14.27
N GLU A 11 6.83 0.47 -14.19
CA GLU A 11 7.92 0.44 -13.23
C GLU A 11 7.43 0.75 -11.81
N THR A 12 6.57 1.75 -11.69
CA THR A 12 5.92 2.17 -10.45
C THR A 12 5.11 1.01 -9.86
N ARG A 13 4.27 0.38 -10.69
CA ARG A 13 3.49 -0.81 -10.28
C ARG A 13 4.38 -1.95 -9.82
N LYS A 14 5.48 -2.22 -10.54
CA LYS A 14 6.42 -3.29 -10.21
C LYS A 14 7.11 -3.04 -8.86
N ASN A 15 7.53 -1.81 -8.61
CA ASN A 15 8.18 -1.42 -7.36
C ASN A 15 7.20 -1.46 -6.19
N LEU A 16 5.99 -0.92 -6.38
CA LEU A 16 4.92 -0.97 -5.40
C LEU A 16 4.56 -2.42 -5.03
N ALA A 17 4.37 -3.28 -6.02
CA ALA A 17 4.09 -4.69 -5.80
C ALA A 17 5.21 -5.40 -5.02
N LYS A 18 6.47 -5.13 -5.38
CA LYS A 18 7.63 -5.71 -4.69
C LYS A 18 7.68 -5.33 -3.22
N LEU A 19 7.41 -4.07 -2.89
CA LEU A 19 7.39 -3.57 -1.51
C LEU A 19 6.24 -4.21 -0.72
N ILE A 20 5.03 -4.19 -1.27
CA ILE A 20 3.85 -4.78 -0.65
C ILE A 20 4.03 -6.28 -0.38
N ARG A 21 4.53 -7.05 -1.37
CA ARG A 21 4.75 -8.50 -1.22
C ARG A 21 5.77 -8.82 -0.13
N ARG A 22 6.80 -8.00 0.06
CA ARG A 22 7.76 -8.18 1.15
C ARG A 22 7.14 -7.92 2.52
N VAL A 23 6.28 -6.90 2.62
CA VAL A 23 5.49 -6.64 3.83
C VAL A 23 4.54 -7.81 4.13
N GLU A 24 3.87 -8.34 3.09
CA GLU A 24 2.96 -9.50 3.20
C GLU A 24 3.67 -10.73 3.75
N TYR A 25 4.87 -11.03 3.28
CA TYR A 25 5.67 -12.19 3.73
C TYR A 25 6.62 -11.91 4.91
N ASP A 26 6.48 -10.77 5.57
CA ASP A 26 7.33 -10.39 6.73
C ASP A 26 8.84 -10.36 6.44
N ILE A 27 9.22 -9.97 5.22
CA ILE A 27 10.62 -9.85 4.83
C ILE A 27 11.10 -8.44 5.15
N GLU A 28 11.99 -8.28 6.13
CA GLU A 28 12.51 -6.97 6.58
C GLU A 28 11.36 -5.94 6.73
N ARG A 29 10.27 -6.32 7.41
CA ARG A 29 8.98 -5.62 7.37
C ARG A 29 9.10 -4.12 7.63
N GLU A 30 9.77 -3.71 8.71
CA GLU A 30 9.86 -2.29 9.09
C GLU A 30 10.55 -1.44 8.01
N LYS A 31 11.68 -1.94 7.48
CA LYS A 31 12.42 -1.29 6.40
C LYS A 31 11.62 -1.24 5.11
N ASN A 32 10.90 -2.30 4.75
CA ASN A 32 10.06 -2.29 3.56
C ASN A 32 8.80 -1.42 3.73
N LEU A 33 8.26 -1.28 4.95
CA LEU A 33 7.21 -0.33 5.26
C LEU A 33 7.71 1.11 5.10
N GLU A 34 8.88 1.43 5.63
CA GLU A 34 9.48 2.76 5.45
C GLU A 34 9.69 3.07 3.96
N ASN A 35 10.30 2.14 3.21
CA ASN A 35 10.47 2.29 1.77
C ASN A 35 9.13 2.43 1.03
N LEU A 36 8.08 1.71 1.46
CA LEU A 36 6.75 1.79 0.87
C LEU A 36 6.14 3.18 1.07
N TRP A 37 6.20 3.73 2.28
CA TRP A 37 5.64 5.05 2.56
C TRP A 37 6.39 6.16 1.83
N ASN A 38 7.73 6.10 1.80
CA ASN A 38 8.53 7.04 1.01
C ASN A 38 8.17 6.95 -0.47
N PHE A 39 8.03 5.74 -1.01
CA PHE A 39 7.64 5.52 -2.40
C PHE A 39 6.24 6.06 -2.71
N ILE A 40 5.29 5.88 -1.79
CA ILE A 40 3.93 6.42 -1.90
C ILE A 40 3.94 7.95 -1.95
N GLU A 41 4.72 8.59 -1.08
CA GLU A 41 4.86 10.04 -1.02
C GLU A 41 5.54 10.60 -2.28
N GLU A 42 6.68 10.03 -2.67
CA GLU A 42 7.47 10.45 -3.84
C GLU A 42 6.66 10.34 -5.15
N ASN A 43 5.84 9.31 -5.28
CA ASN A 43 5.05 9.06 -6.49
C ASN A 43 3.62 9.60 -6.38
N GLN A 44 3.28 10.31 -5.30
CA GLN A 44 1.94 10.86 -5.07
C GLN A 44 0.84 9.81 -5.24
N ILE A 45 1.09 8.60 -4.72
CA ILE A 45 0.09 7.54 -4.68
C ILE A 45 -1.02 7.95 -3.73
N PHE A 46 -2.28 7.74 -4.11
CA PHE A 46 -3.44 8.06 -3.28
C PHE A 46 -4.08 6.78 -2.69
N PRO A 47 -4.83 6.89 -1.58
CA PRO A 47 -5.33 5.73 -0.84
C PRO A 47 -6.16 4.76 -1.68
N ASP A 48 -7.12 5.24 -2.47
CA ASP A 48 -8.00 4.39 -3.29
C ASP A 48 -7.22 3.55 -4.30
N TYR A 49 -6.14 4.11 -4.87
CA TYR A 49 -5.27 3.37 -5.75
C TYR A 49 -4.53 2.25 -5.00
N LEU A 50 -3.95 2.57 -3.83
CA LEU A 50 -3.24 1.58 -3.03
C LEU A 50 -4.15 0.43 -2.61
N LEU A 51 -5.37 0.74 -2.17
CA LEU A 51 -6.36 -0.25 -1.76
C LEU A 51 -6.75 -1.15 -2.93
N GLY A 52 -7.13 -0.56 -4.07
CA GLY A 52 -7.45 -1.34 -5.28
C GLY A 52 -6.28 -2.21 -5.72
N PHE A 53 -5.06 -1.70 -5.63
CA PHE A 53 -3.86 -2.44 -6.00
C PHE A 53 -3.58 -3.62 -5.07
N ILE A 54 -3.67 -3.42 -3.74
CA ILE A 54 -3.54 -4.49 -2.74
C ILE A 54 -4.55 -5.61 -3.01
N GLU A 55 -5.78 -5.23 -3.36
CA GLU A 55 -6.86 -6.16 -3.64
C GLU A 55 -6.61 -7.04 -4.86
N GLU A 56 -5.84 -6.54 -5.83
CA GLU A 56 -5.44 -7.29 -7.02
C GLU A 56 -4.23 -8.20 -6.78
N ILE A 57 -3.27 -7.81 -5.93
CA ILE A 57 -1.95 -8.47 -5.86
C ILE A 57 -1.70 -9.28 -4.58
N CYS A 58 -2.43 -9.03 -3.50
CA CYS A 58 -2.20 -9.67 -2.21
C CYS A 58 -3.06 -10.93 -2.05
N VAL A 59 -2.49 -11.96 -1.45
CA VAL A 59 -3.21 -13.18 -1.06
C VAL A 59 -3.81 -12.98 0.34
N TYR A 60 -3.03 -12.42 1.27
CA TYR A 60 -3.42 -12.17 2.66
C TYR A 60 -3.73 -10.69 2.89
N LYS A 61 -4.63 -10.15 2.07
CA LYS A 61 -4.99 -8.72 2.03
C LYS A 61 -5.32 -8.12 3.40
N GLU A 62 -6.16 -8.76 4.21
CA GLU A 62 -6.55 -8.22 5.53
C GLU A 62 -5.37 -8.08 6.48
N SER A 63 -4.42 -9.02 6.43
CA SER A 63 -3.20 -8.97 7.24
C SER A 63 -2.31 -7.80 6.80
N VAL A 64 -2.16 -7.62 5.49
CA VAL A 64 -1.41 -6.49 4.91
C VAL A 64 -2.06 -5.17 5.30
N LEU A 65 -3.38 -5.04 5.13
CA LEU A 65 -4.13 -3.84 5.45
C LEU A 65 -4.01 -3.48 6.95
N LYS A 66 -4.10 -4.45 7.87
CA LYS A 66 -3.89 -4.20 9.31
C LYS A 66 -2.48 -3.70 9.63
N ILE A 67 -1.46 -4.26 8.97
CA ILE A 67 -0.06 -3.80 9.14
C ILE A 67 0.09 -2.36 8.61
N LEU A 68 -0.47 -2.08 7.42
CA LEU A 68 -0.40 -0.76 6.81
C LEU A 68 -1.17 0.28 7.61
N GLU A 69 -2.35 -0.04 8.13
CA GLU A 69 -3.15 0.89 8.94
C GLU A 69 -2.43 1.28 10.23
N LYS A 70 -1.81 0.32 10.92
CA LYS A 70 -0.97 0.62 12.09
C LYS A 70 0.20 1.52 11.72
N SER A 71 0.94 1.17 10.66
CA SER A 71 2.13 1.91 10.23
C SER A 71 1.78 3.32 9.73
N ALA A 72 0.66 3.49 9.03
CA ALA A 72 0.16 4.78 8.55
C ALA A 72 -0.14 5.72 9.71
N ARG A 73 -0.79 5.23 10.78
CA ARG A 73 -1.04 6.02 12.00
C ARG A 73 0.24 6.47 12.68
N GLU A 74 1.22 5.57 12.82
CA GLU A 74 2.50 5.88 13.45
C GLU A 74 3.30 6.94 12.68
N LYS A 75 3.18 6.96 11.34
CA LYS A 75 3.88 7.89 10.46
C LYS A 75 3.11 9.15 10.09
N GLY A 76 1.85 9.28 10.52
CA GLY A 76 1.02 10.47 10.26
C GLY A 76 0.32 10.48 8.90
N PHE A 77 0.26 9.36 8.18
CA PHE A 77 -0.51 9.22 6.94
C PHE A 77 -2.01 9.03 7.25
N THR A 78 -2.69 10.08 7.70
CA THR A 78 -4.07 10.02 8.18
C THR A 78 -5.05 9.57 7.12
N ASP A 79 -4.91 10.04 5.88
CA ASP A 79 -5.83 9.71 4.78
C ASP A 79 -5.77 8.22 4.44
N PHE A 80 -4.56 7.65 4.45
CA PHE A 80 -4.34 6.21 4.27
C PHE A 80 -4.88 5.41 5.45
N SER A 81 -4.58 5.82 6.67
CA SER A 81 -5.09 5.12 7.86
C SER A 81 -6.62 5.06 7.85
N ASN A 82 -7.29 6.17 7.50
CA ASN A 82 -8.74 6.23 7.46
C ASN A 82 -9.31 5.35 6.35
N ALA A 83 -8.78 5.46 5.14
CA ALA A 83 -9.24 4.66 4.00
C ALA A 83 -9.04 3.15 4.25
N ILE A 84 -7.91 2.74 4.84
CA ILE A 84 -7.66 1.34 5.19
C ILE A 84 -8.60 0.89 6.31
N ASN A 85 -8.85 1.73 7.31
CA ASN A 85 -9.78 1.41 8.39
C ASN A 85 -11.21 1.20 7.85
N GLU A 86 -11.63 2.00 6.87
CA GLU A 86 -12.92 1.84 6.19
C GLU A 86 -12.97 0.54 5.36
N ALA A 87 -11.89 0.20 4.65
CA ALA A 87 -11.81 -1.04 3.89
C ALA A 87 -11.79 -2.33 4.75
N LEU A 88 -11.45 -2.21 6.03
CA LEU A 88 -11.42 -3.32 6.99
C LEU A 88 -12.75 -3.54 7.74
N LYS A 89 -13.74 -2.64 7.59
CA LYS A 89 -15.07 -2.75 8.22
C LYS A 89 -16.00 -3.63 7.40
#